data_AF-A0A0J7LAF5-F1
#
_entry.id   AF-A0A0J7LAF5-F1
#
_cell.length_a   1.000
_cell.length_b   1.000
_cell.length_c   1.000
_cell.angle_alpha   90.00
_cell.angle_beta   90.00
_cell.angle_gamma   90.00
#
_symmetry.space_group_name_H-M   'P 1'
#
loop_
_entity.id
_entity.type
_entity.pdbx_description
1 polymer ?
#
loop_
_entity_poly.entity_id
_entity_poly.type
_entity_poly.pdbx_seq_one_letter_code
_entity_poly.pdbx_strand_id
1 'polypeptide(L)'
;MATLKDQLLTTVAERVPIGKNKITIVGVGQVGMASAFSILTNHVSSDMVLIDVMIDKLKGEMLDLQHGSAFMKNAKVNASTDYAATANSSLCIVTAGARQREGETRLDLVQRNTDIFKGIIPQLVKYSPNTILLIVSNPVDILTYVAWKLSGLPKNRVIGSGTNLDSARFRFLLSQRLNVAPTSCHGWIIGEHGDTSVPVWSGVNVAGVRLRDINEYVGTENDKEHWNELHKQVIQSAYEVIKLKGYTSWAIGLSVSNLASAILRNSHQVHAVSTLVTDYHGIKEEVFLSLPCTLGEDGVTHIVQQKLTDDELALLHESSSMMHERITSHIAMVDAFPKKLEGEGMDFIHSSVFIGDPKIEYDTVDILAWVTWKLSGLPVHQVIGSGTNLDSARFRYLIADRLGIAPSSVQGYMIGEHGDSMVPLWSGVSVAGVQFRDIIPNIGLETDDERWYEISKEVVKLGPTVRCLKGYSSTAIGLSATDIIIAILRNTQAIIPVSTLVQGHHDVCHDMFLSLPCAIGENGITHIIRMHMTEYEKKLFQASANIVYDVQKDLNIKS
;
A
#
# COMPACT_ATOMS: atom_id res chain seq x y z
N MET A 1 -1.29 -42.22 1.38
CA MET A 1 -2.63 -41.90 0.86
C MET A 1 -2.52 -40.68 -0.03
N ALA A 2 -3.36 -40.54 -1.04
CA ALA A 2 -3.43 -39.30 -1.84
C ALA A 2 -3.92 -38.16 -0.95
N THR A 3 -3.24 -37.02 -0.95
CA THR A 3 -3.62 -35.88 -0.11
C THR A 3 -4.92 -35.23 -0.59
N LEU A 4 -5.54 -34.36 0.22
CA LEU A 4 -6.68 -33.54 -0.19
C LEU A 4 -6.39 -32.82 -1.50
N LYS A 5 -5.18 -32.26 -1.61
CA LYS A 5 -4.73 -31.56 -2.82
C LYS A 5 -4.69 -32.47 -4.04
N ASP A 6 -4.17 -33.69 -3.89
CA ASP A 6 -4.06 -34.65 -5.00
C ASP A 6 -5.43 -35.15 -5.47
N GLN A 7 -6.37 -35.32 -4.55
CA GLN A 7 -7.74 -35.74 -4.85
C GLN A 7 -8.59 -34.59 -5.43
N LEU A 8 -8.31 -33.34 -5.02
CA LEU A 8 -8.99 -32.14 -5.50
C LEU A 8 -8.46 -31.65 -6.84
N LEU A 9 -7.14 -31.70 -7.07
CA LEU A 9 -6.48 -31.06 -8.21
C LEU A 9 -5.67 -32.09 -9.02
N THR A 10 -5.97 -32.18 -10.31
CA THR A 10 -5.08 -32.86 -11.26
C THR A 10 -4.07 -31.85 -11.81
N THR A 11 -2.77 -32.07 -11.55
CA THR A 11 -1.70 -31.20 -12.05
C THR A 11 -1.46 -31.46 -13.54
N VAL A 12 -1.77 -30.47 -14.38
CA VAL A 12 -1.54 -30.54 -15.85
C VAL A 12 -0.16 -30.01 -16.23
N ALA A 13 0.33 -28.98 -15.54
CA ALA A 13 1.66 -28.40 -15.70
C ALA A 13 2.09 -27.74 -14.39
N GLU A 14 3.40 -27.64 -14.16
CA GLU A 14 3.91 -26.90 -13.01
C GLU A 14 3.61 -25.41 -13.12
N ARG A 15 3.19 -24.80 -12.01
CA ARG A 15 2.90 -23.38 -11.93
C ARG A 15 4.19 -22.58 -12.07
N VAL A 16 4.19 -21.57 -12.96
CA VAL A 16 5.30 -20.61 -13.05
C VAL A 16 5.43 -19.84 -11.73
N PRO A 17 6.60 -19.83 -11.07
CA PRO A 17 6.74 -19.29 -9.73
C PRO A 17 6.77 -17.75 -9.69
N ILE A 18 7.08 -17.09 -10.82
CA ILE A 18 7.33 -15.64 -10.93
C ILE A 18 6.53 -15.07 -12.13
N GLY A 19 5.82 -13.96 -11.91
CA GLY A 19 5.11 -13.22 -12.94
C GLY A 19 6.02 -12.28 -13.75
N LYS A 20 5.61 -11.94 -14.98
CA LYS A 20 6.37 -11.04 -15.88
C LYS A 20 6.44 -9.58 -15.41
N ASN A 21 5.59 -9.18 -14.45
CA ASN A 21 5.47 -7.80 -13.96
C ASN A 21 5.86 -7.72 -12.48
N LYS A 22 6.85 -8.50 -12.05
CA LYS A 22 7.29 -8.53 -10.66
C LYS A 22 7.87 -7.17 -10.24
N ILE A 23 7.45 -6.68 -9.07
CA ILE A 23 7.93 -5.43 -8.48
C ILE A 23 8.71 -5.74 -7.20
N THR A 24 9.86 -5.09 -7.02
CA THR A 24 10.55 -5.04 -5.73
C THR A 24 10.39 -3.67 -5.09
N ILE A 25 10.07 -3.63 -3.79
CA ILE A 25 10.12 -2.41 -2.98
C ILE A 25 11.19 -2.58 -1.91
N VAL A 26 12.17 -1.69 -1.92
CA VAL A 26 13.23 -1.65 -0.90
C VAL A 26 12.89 -0.56 0.12
N GLY A 27 12.77 -0.98 1.38
CA GLY A 27 12.30 -0.19 2.52
C GLY A 27 10.82 -0.42 2.80
N VAL A 28 10.47 -0.96 3.98
CA VAL A 28 9.09 -1.11 4.49
C VAL A 28 8.73 -0.01 5.50
N GLY A 29 9.26 1.19 5.25
CA GLY A 29 8.82 2.40 5.92
C GLY A 29 7.42 2.84 5.45
N GLN A 30 6.95 3.97 5.99
CA GLN A 30 5.62 4.51 5.65
C GLN A 30 5.44 4.77 4.14
N VAL A 31 6.48 5.24 3.45
CA VAL A 31 6.46 5.46 1.99
C VAL A 31 6.45 4.14 1.21
N GLY A 32 7.29 3.19 1.61
CA GLY A 32 7.35 1.86 0.99
C GLY A 32 6.01 1.13 1.09
N MET A 33 5.40 1.11 2.28
CA MET A 33 4.11 0.45 2.49
C MET A 33 2.94 1.18 1.80
N ALA A 34 2.94 2.52 1.77
CA ALA A 34 1.96 3.26 0.99
C ALA A 34 2.08 2.98 -0.52
N SER A 35 3.32 2.83 -1.02
CA SER A 35 3.58 2.47 -2.42
C SER A 35 3.14 1.03 -2.72
N ALA A 36 3.50 0.08 -1.85
CA ALA A 36 3.09 -1.32 -1.93
C ALA A 36 1.56 -1.44 -1.99
N PHE A 37 0.88 -0.84 -1.02
CA PHE A 37 -0.58 -0.85 -0.95
C PHE A 37 -1.24 -0.23 -2.18
N SER A 38 -0.74 0.94 -2.63
CA SER A 38 -1.28 1.63 -3.81
C SER A 38 -1.07 0.82 -5.11
N ILE A 39 0.03 0.08 -5.23
CA ILE A 39 0.32 -0.76 -6.40
C ILE A 39 -0.63 -1.97 -6.44
N LEU A 40 -0.82 -2.63 -5.30
CA LEU A 40 -1.65 -3.82 -5.20
C LEU A 40 -3.15 -3.50 -5.40
N THR A 41 -3.63 -2.41 -4.78
CA THR A 41 -5.04 -1.98 -4.86
C THR A 41 -5.42 -1.39 -6.21
N ASN A 42 -4.50 -0.71 -6.90
CA ASN A 42 -4.72 -0.24 -8.29
C ASN A 42 -4.46 -1.34 -9.34
N HIS A 43 -4.12 -2.56 -8.91
CA HIS A 43 -3.86 -3.71 -9.77
C HIS A 43 -2.77 -3.41 -10.82
N VAL A 44 -1.70 -2.75 -10.38
CA VAL A 44 -0.53 -2.47 -11.23
C VAL A 44 0.32 -3.74 -11.37
N SER A 45 0.52 -4.46 -10.27
CA SER A 45 1.12 -5.80 -10.26
C SER A 45 0.49 -6.66 -9.18
N SER A 46 0.50 -7.98 -9.39
CA SER A 46 0.13 -8.99 -8.40
C SER A 46 1.32 -9.82 -7.92
N ASP A 47 2.56 -9.51 -8.29
CA ASP A 47 3.77 -10.19 -7.83
C ASP A 47 4.75 -9.16 -7.25
N MET A 48 4.91 -9.18 -5.93
CA MET A 48 5.66 -8.19 -5.18
C MET A 48 6.64 -8.82 -4.20
N VAL A 49 7.83 -8.24 -4.10
CA VAL A 49 8.83 -8.58 -3.09
C VAL A 49 9.19 -7.34 -2.28
N LEU A 50 9.12 -7.45 -0.96
CA LEU A 50 9.56 -6.44 -0.01
C LEU A 50 10.96 -6.79 0.50
N ILE A 51 11.86 -5.80 0.52
CA ILE A 51 13.20 -5.93 1.09
C ILE A 51 13.39 -4.87 2.17
N ASP A 52 13.85 -5.29 3.34
CA ASP A 52 14.26 -4.40 4.43
C ASP A 52 15.26 -5.12 5.33
N VAL A 53 15.95 -4.41 6.22
CA VAL A 53 16.88 -4.97 7.19
C VAL A 53 16.18 -5.34 8.51
N MET A 54 15.03 -4.74 8.81
CA MET A 54 14.25 -5.01 10.02
C MET A 54 13.36 -6.24 9.84
N ILE A 55 13.88 -7.43 10.18
CA ILE A 55 13.25 -8.75 9.94
C ILE A 55 11.81 -8.82 10.47
N ASP A 56 11.59 -8.45 11.74
CA ASP A 56 10.26 -8.59 12.36
C ASP A 56 9.23 -7.67 11.72
N LYS A 57 9.60 -6.40 11.53
CA LYS A 57 8.74 -5.43 10.84
C LYS A 57 8.44 -5.86 9.41
N LEU A 58 9.45 -6.32 8.68
CA LEU A 58 9.33 -6.83 7.31
C LEU A 58 8.34 -8.00 7.23
N LYS A 59 8.46 -8.97 8.14
CA LYS A 59 7.54 -10.10 8.24
C LYS A 59 6.13 -9.64 8.60
N GLY A 60 5.99 -8.72 9.56
CA GLY A 60 4.70 -8.17 9.98
C GLY A 60 3.96 -7.46 8.85
N GLU A 61 4.66 -6.63 8.08
CA GLU A 61 4.09 -5.91 6.93
C GLU A 61 3.71 -6.87 5.77
N MET A 62 4.52 -7.90 5.52
CA MET A 62 4.19 -8.95 4.55
C MET A 62 2.91 -9.70 4.95
N LEU A 63 2.81 -10.14 6.21
CA LEU A 63 1.64 -10.86 6.72
C LEU A 63 0.37 -9.99 6.64
N ASP A 64 0.43 -8.72 7.04
CA ASP A 64 -0.71 -7.80 6.95
C ASP A 64 -1.22 -7.67 5.51
N LEU A 65 -0.32 -7.56 4.52
CA LEU A 65 -0.71 -7.55 3.10
C LEU A 65 -1.27 -8.91 2.63
N GLN A 66 -0.65 -10.03 3.01
CA GLN A 66 -1.11 -11.37 2.64
C GLN A 66 -2.50 -11.69 3.21
N HIS A 67 -2.79 -11.27 4.44
CA HIS A 67 -4.12 -11.42 5.05
C HIS A 67 -5.20 -10.64 4.28
N GLY A 68 -4.81 -9.51 3.68
CA GLY A 68 -5.69 -8.74 2.80
C GLY A 68 -5.86 -9.30 1.39
N SER A 69 -5.13 -10.38 1.02
CA SER A 69 -5.07 -10.87 -0.35
C SER A 69 -6.42 -11.29 -0.95
N ALA A 70 -7.36 -11.77 -0.13
CA ALA A 70 -8.70 -12.13 -0.57
C ALA A 70 -9.53 -10.91 -1.03
N PHE A 71 -9.19 -9.71 -0.54
CA PHE A 71 -9.80 -8.44 -0.95
C PHE A 71 -9.03 -7.78 -2.11
N MET A 72 -7.90 -8.37 -2.51
CA MET A 72 -7.08 -7.93 -3.63
C MET A 72 -7.24 -8.93 -4.78
N LYS A 73 -6.83 -8.56 -6.00
CA LYS A 73 -6.87 -9.46 -7.17
C LYS A 73 -5.74 -10.51 -7.13
N ASN A 74 -5.72 -11.34 -6.08
CA ASN A 74 -4.76 -12.42 -5.85
C ASN A 74 -3.30 -11.96 -5.83
N ALA A 75 -3.01 -10.93 -5.03
CA ALA A 75 -1.66 -10.44 -4.84
C ALA A 75 -0.77 -11.51 -4.14
N LYS A 76 0.35 -11.86 -4.77
CA LYS A 76 1.45 -12.62 -4.19
C LYS A 76 2.46 -11.63 -3.63
N VAL A 77 2.57 -11.57 -2.31
CA VAL A 77 3.52 -10.70 -1.60
C VAL A 77 4.51 -11.59 -0.87
N ASN A 78 5.78 -11.47 -1.21
CA ASN A 78 6.88 -12.08 -0.48
C ASN A 78 7.73 -11.01 0.19
N ALA A 79 8.49 -11.40 1.21
CA ALA A 79 9.45 -10.51 1.85
C ALA A 79 10.72 -11.26 2.24
N SER A 80 11.87 -10.59 2.15
CA SER A 80 13.18 -11.17 2.43
C SER A 80 14.18 -10.09 2.80
N THR A 81 15.17 -10.42 3.63
CA THR A 81 16.36 -9.58 3.80
C THR A 81 17.41 -9.84 2.72
N ASP A 82 17.37 -11.02 2.09
CA ASP A 82 18.25 -11.40 0.98
C ASP A 82 17.68 -10.91 -0.36
N TYR A 83 18.51 -10.16 -1.09
CA TYR A 83 18.22 -9.63 -2.42
C TYR A 83 18.05 -10.70 -3.50
N ALA A 84 18.45 -11.96 -3.27
CA ALA A 84 18.15 -13.05 -4.19
C ALA A 84 16.64 -13.19 -4.46
N ALA A 85 15.80 -12.86 -3.46
CA ALA A 85 14.36 -12.82 -3.61
C ALA A 85 13.88 -11.80 -4.66
N THR A 86 14.68 -10.78 -5.00
CA THR A 86 14.37 -9.73 -5.99
C THR A 86 14.60 -10.17 -7.43
N ALA A 87 15.07 -11.40 -7.67
CA ALA A 87 15.44 -11.83 -9.01
C ALA A 87 14.32 -11.68 -10.04
N ASN A 88 14.69 -11.19 -11.23
CA ASN A 88 13.80 -10.93 -12.36
C ASN A 88 12.67 -9.92 -12.08
N SER A 89 12.89 -8.94 -11.22
CA SER A 89 11.97 -7.81 -11.06
C SER A 89 12.04 -6.89 -12.27
N SER A 90 10.88 -6.53 -12.81
CA SER A 90 10.75 -5.57 -13.93
C SER A 90 10.89 -4.13 -13.45
N LEU A 91 10.51 -3.86 -12.21
CA LEU A 91 10.63 -2.55 -11.57
C LEU A 91 11.12 -2.71 -10.12
N CYS A 92 12.19 -2.02 -9.78
CA CYS A 92 12.72 -1.94 -8.42
C CYS A 92 12.55 -0.52 -7.87
N ILE A 93 11.74 -0.38 -6.84
CA ILE A 93 11.38 0.90 -6.21
C ILE A 93 12.19 1.05 -4.92
N VAL A 94 13.01 2.10 -4.83
CA VAL A 94 13.88 2.34 -3.67
C VAL A 94 13.30 3.46 -2.82
N THR A 95 12.77 3.09 -1.65
CA THR A 95 12.22 4.01 -0.64
C THR A 95 13.04 4.02 0.66
N ALA A 96 14.01 3.10 0.77
CA ALA A 96 14.93 3.00 1.88
C ALA A 96 15.85 4.22 1.93
N GLY A 97 15.93 4.82 3.11
CA GLY A 97 16.75 5.98 3.36
C GLY A 97 16.64 6.35 4.83
N ALA A 98 17.70 6.94 5.34
CA ALA A 98 17.74 7.50 6.66
C ALA A 98 17.00 8.85 6.67
N ARG A 99 16.41 9.21 7.82
CA ARG A 99 15.74 10.49 8.04
C ARG A 99 16.74 11.50 8.61
N GLN A 100 16.55 12.79 8.29
CA GLN A 100 17.36 13.84 8.89
C GLN A 100 17.21 13.81 10.41
N ARG A 101 18.34 13.79 11.13
CA ARG A 101 18.38 13.93 12.59
C ARG A 101 18.37 15.41 12.97
N GLU A 102 17.94 15.72 14.19
CA GLU A 102 17.99 17.09 14.70
C GLU A 102 19.45 17.59 14.72
N GLY A 103 19.71 18.74 14.09
CA GLY A 103 21.05 19.31 13.94
C GLY A 103 21.91 18.70 12.81
N GLU A 104 21.43 17.69 12.09
CA GLU A 104 22.16 17.08 10.96
C GLU A 104 22.12 17.98 9.71
N THR A 105 23.25 18.14 9.02
CA THR A 105 23.28 18.93 7.78
C THR A 105 22.64 18.17 6.62
N ARG A 106 22.17 18.91 5.58
CA ARG A 106 21.64 18.27 4.36
C ARG A 106 22.68 17.37 3.68
N LEU A 107 23.96 17.75 3.73
CA LEU A 107 25.07 16.98 3.15
C LEU A 107 25.30 15.65 3.89
N ASP A 108 25.30 15.67 5.23
CA ASP A 108 25.44 14.45 6.04
C ASP A 108 24.34 13.42 5.72
N LEU A 109 23.10 13.91 5.57
CA LEU A 109 21.98 13.06 5.18
C LEU A 109 22.18 12.43 3.80
N VAL A 110 22.65 13.20 2.81
CA VAL A 110 22.95 12.70 1.46
C VAL A 110 24.03 11.64 1.53
N GLN A 111 25.08 11.83 2.34
CA GLN A 111 26.16 10.88 2.52
C GLN A 111 25.67 9.55 3.09
N ARG A 112 24.89 9.58 4.19
CA ARG A 112 24.33 8.34 4.75
C ARG A 112 23.43 7.62 3.76
N ASN A 113 22.59 8.34 3.02
CA ASN A 113 21.73 7.72 2.01
C ASN A 113 22.53 7.18 0.82
N THR A 114 23.63 7.82 0.45
CA THR A 114 24.58 7.31 -0.54
C THR A 114 25.21 6.01 -0.06
N ASP A 115 25.62 5.92 1.20
CA ASP A 115 26.21 4.71 1.78
C ASP A 115 25.20 3.55 1.87
N ILE A 116 23.95 3.85 2.21
CA ILE A 116 22.84 2.90 2.10
C ILE A 116 22.68 2.43 0.64
N PHE A 117 22.72 3.33 -0.34
CA PHE A 117 22.59 2.98 -1.77
C PHE A 117 23.74 2.10 -2.28
N LYS A 118 24.97 2.24 -1.75
CA LYS A 118 26.09 1.34 -2.06
C LYS A 118 25.79 -0.12 -1.69
N GLY A 119 25.01 -0.35 -0.64
CA GLY A 119 24.54 -1.70 -0.26
C GLY A 119 23.37 -2.20 -1.09
N ILE A 120 22.47 -1.30 -1.51
CA ILE A 120 21.20 -1.65 -2.17
C ILE A 120 21.36 -1.82 -3.69
N ILE A 121 21.87 -0.80 -4.37
CA ILE A 121 21.77 -0.66 -5.84
C ILE A 121 22.51 -1.79 -6.57
N PRO A 122 23.77 -2.13 -6.23
CA PRO A 122 24.47 -3.22 -6.90
C PRO A 122 23.78 -4.58 -6.72
N GLN A 123 23.16 -4.84 -5.57
CA GLN A 123 22.44 -6.09 -5.32
C GLN A 123 21.17 -6.19 -6.18
N LEU A 124 20.42 -5.10 -6.34
CA LEU A 124 19.25 -5.08 -7.22
C LEU A 124 19.62 -5.36 -8.68
N VAL A 125 20.69 -4.73 -9.19
CA VAL A 125 21.14 -4.94 -10.57
C VAL A 125 21.71 -6.34 -10.77
N LYS A 126 22.40 -6.90 -9.75
CA LYS A 126 22.92 -8.28 -9.79
C LYS A 126 21.81 -9.30 -10.05
N TYR A 127 20.67 -9.18 -9.38
CA TYR A 127 19.57 -10.15 -9.50
C TYR A 127 18.53 -9.76 -10.55
N SER A 128 18.47 -8.49 -10.94
CA SER A 128 17.53 -7.95 -11.93
C SER A 128 18.22 -6.97 -12.90
N PRO A 129 19.11 -7.45 -13.78
CA PRO A 129 19.91 -6.59 -14.67
C PRO A 129 19.05 -5.83 -15.71
N ASN A 130 17.85 -6.32 -15.98
CA ASN A 130 16.90 -5.73 -16.92
C ASN A 130 15.87 -4.80 -16.24
N THR A 131 15.97 -4.57 -14.92
CA THR A 131 15.01 -3.75 -14.18
C THR A 131 15.07 -2.27 -14.58
N ILE A 132 14.00 -1.56 -14.27
CA ILE A 132 13.99 -0.10 -14.10
C ILE A 132 14.14 0.20 -12.61
N LEU A 133 15.03 1.14 -12.27
CA LEU A 133 15.14 1.69 -10.92
C LEU A 133 14.23 2.91 -10.81
N LEU A 134 13.28 2.88 -9.87
CA LEU A 134 12.48 4.03 -9.47
C LEU A 134 12.91 4.49 -8.07
N ILE A 135 13.62 5.60 -8.01
CA ILE A 135 14.15 6.18 -6.78
C ILE A 135 13.12 7.11 -6.16
N VAL A 136 12.80 6.90 -4.89
CA VAL A 136 11.85 7.70 -4.11
C VAL A 136 12.53 8.30 -2.87
N SER A 137 13.59 7.66 -2.39
CA SER A 137 14.41 8.15 -1.27
C SER A 137 14.91 9.57 -1.53
N ASN A 138 14.92 10.41 -0.50
CA ASN A 138 15.31 11.81 -0.60
C ASN A 138 16.76 12.06 -0.18
N PRO A 139 17.44 13.08 -0.76
CA PRO A 139 16.96 13.95 -1.84
C PRO A 139 16.93 13.22 -3.19
N VAL A 140 15.74 13.13 -3.80
CA VAL A 140 15.48 12.17 -4.88
C VAL A 140 16.30 12.42 -6.13
N ASP A 141 16.51 13.69 -6.50
CA ASP A 141 17.28 14.05 -7.69
C ASP A 141 18.75 13.63 -7.56
N ILE A 142 19.38 13.90 -6.42
CA ILE A 142 20.76 13.47 -6.12
C ILE A 142 20.85 11.95 -6.03
N LEU A 143 19.93 11.31 -5.32
CA LEU A 143 19.97 9.85 -5.14
C LEU A 143 19.66 9.09 -6.43
N THR A 144 18.96 9.73 -7.38
CA THR A 144 18.78 9.18 -8.75
C THR A 144 20.09 9.23 -9.52
N TYR A 145 20.85 10.33 -9.45
CA TYR A 145 22.21 10.40 -9.99
C TYR A 145 23.13 9.33 -9.37
N VAL A 146 23.12 9.21 -8.04
CA VAL A 146 23.92 8.20 -7.31
C VAL A 146 23.53 6.79 -7.73
N ALA A 147 22.23 6.47 -7.81
CA ALA A 147 21.77 5.17 -8.29
C ALA A 147 22.20 4.91 -9.74
N TRP A 148 22.19 5.92 -10.60
CA TRP A 148 22.65 5.79 -11.98
C TRP A 148 24.14 5.41 -12.04
N LYS A 149 25.00 6.13 -11.31
CA LYS A 149 26.43 5.83 -11.24
C LYS A 149 26.72 4.46 -10.61
N LEU A 150 26.03 4.08 -9.53
CA LEU A 150 26.23 2.80 -8.85
C LEU A 150 25.69 1.59 -9.63
N SER A 151 24.61 1.78 -10.40
CA SER A 151 23.95 0.69 -11.11
C SER A 151 24.63 0.32 -12.43
N GLY A 152 25.27 1.28 -13.09
CA GLY A 152 25.78 1.11 -14.46
C GLY A 152 24.66 0.91 -15.50
N LEU A 153 23.40 1.11 -15.13
CA LEU A 153 22.27 1.04 -16.05
C LEU A 153 22.26 2.25 -17.00
N PRO A 154 21.68 2.11 -18.21
CA PRO A 154 21.50 3.25 -19.09
C PRO A 154 20.51 4.24 -18.47
N LYS A 155 20.71 5.54 -18.75
CA LYS A 155 19.97 6.65 -18.10
C LYS A 155 18.45 6.52 -18.18
N ASN A 156 17.91 5.92 -19.24
CA ASN A 156 16.47 5.71 -19.40
C ASN A 156 15.87 4.77 -18.34
N ARG A 157 16.67 3.88 -17.75
CA ARG A 157 16.21 2.90 -16.76
C ARG A 157 16.47 3.32 -15.31
N VAL A 158 16.90 4.55 -15.06
CA VAL A 158 17.09 5.09 -13.71
C VAL A 158 16.30 6.39 -13.57
N ILE A 159 15.20 6.31 -12.83
CA ILE A 159 14.16 7.34 -12.78
C ILE A 159 13.97 7.73 -11.32
N GLY A 160 13.96 9.02 -11.02
CA GLY A 160 13.52 9.51 -9.71
C GLY A 160 12.04 9.89 -9.75
N SER A 161 11.29 9.67 -8.67
CA SER A 161 9.88 10.06 -8.60
C SER A 161 9.66 11.54 -8.86
N GLY A 162 10.66 12.37 -8.54
CA GLY A 162 10.74 13.77 -8.93
C GLY A 162 9.52 14.60 -8.54
N THR A 163 9.20 15.57 -9.39
CA THR A 163 8.09 16.51 -9.20
C THR A 163 6.74 15.99 -9.66
N ASN A 164 6.56 14.67 -9.84
CA ASN A 164 5.27 14.09 -10.19
C ASN A 164 4.25 14.33 -9.07
N LEU A 165 4.69 14.25 -7.81
CA LEU A 165 3.87 14.57 -6.65
C LEU A 165 3.60 16.08 -6.53
N ASP A 166 4.60 16.92 -6.78
CA ASP A 166 4.47 18.39 -6.73
C ASP A 166 3.50 18.89 -7.80
N SER A 167 3.57 18.33 -9.01
CA SER A 167 2.61 18.59 -10.08
C SER A 167 1.20 18.13 -9.69
N ALA A 168 1.05 16.99 -9.02
CA ALA A 168 -0.25 16.55 -8.51
C ALA A 168 -0.82 17.48 -7.43
N ARG A 169 0.02 17.96 -6.49
CA ARG A 169 -0.35 18.97 -5.49
C ARG A 169 -0.74 20.29 -6.13
N PHE A 170 0.04 20.75 -7.11
CA PHE A 170 -0.24 21.97 -7.85
C PHE A 170 -1.59 21.90 -8.55
N ARG A 171 -1.86 20.80 -9.26
CA ARG A 171 -3.16 20.54 -9.91
C ARG A 171 -4.31 20.47 -8.92
N PHE A 172 -4.10 19.90 -7.73
CA PHE A 172 -5.10 19.90 -6.66
C PHE A 172 -5.43 21.33 -6.20
N LEU A 173 -4.41 22.14 -5.89
CA LEU A 173 -4.64 23.52 -5.42
C LEU A 173 -5.26 24.41 -6.50
N LEU A 174 -4.85 24.25 -7.78
CA LEU A 174 -5.52 24.87 -8.93
C LEU A 174 -7.00 24.47 -8.98
N SER A 175 -7.29 23.17 -8.81
CA SER A 175 -8.64 22.62 -8.79
C SER A 175 -9.50 23.22 -7.67
N GLN A 176 -8.94 23.43 -6.48
CA GLN A 176 -9.65 24.06 -5.36
C GLN A 176 -10.03 25.51 -5.67
N ARG A 177 -9.10 26.29 -6.25
CA ARG A 177 -9.40 27.68 -6.63
C ARG A 177 -10.41 27.79 -7.78
N LEU A 178 -10.34 26.89 -8.76
CA LEU A 178 -11.23 26.89 -9.93
C LEU A 178 -12.54 26.12 -9.72
N ASN A 179 -12.69 25.42 -8.59
CA ASN A 179 -13.82 24.54 -8.29
C ASN A 179 -14.10 23.50 -9.39
N VAL A 180 -13.04 22.83 -9.87
CA VAL A 180 -13.12 21.73 -10.85
C VAL A 180 -12.30 20.53 -10.38
N ALA A 181 -12.48 19.37 -11.02
CA ALA A 181 -11.71 18.17 -10.69
C ALA A 181 -10.20 18.36 -10.98
N PRO A 182 -9.28 17.90 -10.11
CA PRO A 182 -7.83 17.97 -10.37
C PRO A 182 -7.41 17.28 -11.68
N THR A 183 -8.17 16.27 -12.11
CA THR A 183 -7.96 15.57 -13.39
C THR A 183 -8.17 16.48 -14.61
N SER A 184 -8.96 17.54 -14.46
CA SER A 184 -9.27 18.52 -15.51
C SER A 184 -8.40 19.80 -15.43
N CYS A 185 -7.59 19.94 -14.37
CA CYS A 185 -6.57 20.98 -14.27
C CYS A 185 -5.22 20.44 -14.76
N HIS A 186 -4.58 21.18 -15.67
CA HIS A 186 -3.27 20.84 -16.20
C HIS A 186 -2.26 21.92 -15.81
N GLY A 187 -1.16 21.49 -15.19
CA GLY A 187 -0.07 22.34 -14.75
C GLY A 187 1.11 21.48 -14.34
N TRP A 188 2.32 21.98 -14.57
CA TRP A 188 3.56 21.23 -14.38
C TRP A 188 4.46 21.97 -13.40
N ILE A 189 4.97 21.23 -12.40
CA ILE A 189 6.13 21.62 -11.62
C ILE A 189 7.32 20.84 -12.17
N ILE A 190 8.42 21.51 -12.51
CA ILE A 190 9.66 20.91 -13.03
C ILE A 190 10.85 21.30 -12.15
N GLY A 191 12.06 20.84 -12.48
CA GLY A 191 13.27 21.14 -11.71
C GLY A 191 13.47 20.20 -10.51
N GLU A 192 14.04 20.71 -9.41
CA GLU A 192 14.25 19.97 -8.17
C GLU A 192 12.90 19.55 -7.55
N HIS A 193 12.81 18.32 -7.01
CA HIS A 193 11.80 18.00 -6.00
C HIS A 193 12.17 18.67 -4.67
N GLY A 194 11.78 19.94 -4.51
CA GLY A 194 12.11 20.71 -3.32
C GLY A 194 11.88 22.21 -3.48
N ASP A 195 12.66 22.96 -2.69
CA ASP A 195 12.52 24.40 -2.52
C ASP A 195 12.74 25.17 -3.83
N THR A 196 13.49 24.60 -4.78
CA THR A 196 13.90 25.26 -6.04
C THR A 196 13.10 24.75 -7.25
N SER A 197 11.97 24.08 -7.00
CA SER A 197 11.04 23.62 -8.03
C SER A 197 10.45 24.79 -8.84
N VAL A 198 10.13 24.56 -10.11
CA VAL A 198 9.71 25.62 -11.05
C VAL A 198 8.27 25.39 -11.53
N PRO A 199 7.32 26.30 -11.26
CA PRO A 199 5.97 26.23 -11.79
C PRO A 199 5.93 26.77 -13.23
N VAL A 200 5.52 25.93 -14.19
CA VAL A 200 5.44 26.31 -15.61
C VAL A 200 4.07 26.95 -15.90
N TRP A 201 3.91 28.21 -15.48
CA TRP A 201 2.68 29.00 -15.65
C TRP A 201 2.27 29.18 -17.11
N SER A 202 3.25 29.24 -18.03
CA SER A 202 3.01 29.32 -19.47
C SER A 202 2.21 28.15 -20.04
N GLY A 203 2.25 26.98 -19.38
CA GLY A 203 1.54 25.78 -19.75
C GLY A 203 0.25 25.49 -18.96
N VAL A 204 -0.08 26.29 -17.94
CA VAL A 204 -1.23 26.01 -17.08
C VAL A 204 -2.53 26.25 -17.83
N ASN A 205 -3.41 25.25 -17.86
CA ASN A 205 -4.66 25.29 -18.62
C ASN A 205 -5.75 24.40 -18.03
N VAL A 206 -7.00 24.71 -18.41
CA VAL A 206 -8.17 23.85 -18.23
C VAL A 206 -8.82 23.66 -19.60
N ALA A 207 -9.01 22.41 -20.01
CA ALA A 207 -9.55 22.06 -21.33
C ALA A 207 -8.84 22.77 -22.51
N GLY A 208 -7.53 23.02 -22.39
CA GLY A 208 -6.72 23.70 -23.41
C GLY A 208 -6.74 25.22 -23.36
N VAL A 209 -7.60 25.85 -22.55
CA VAL A 209 -7.60 27.31 -22.35
C VAL A 209 -6.51 27.68 -21.35
N ARG A 210 -5.48 28.40 -21.81
CA ARG A 210 -4.34 28.78 -20.96
C ARG A 210 -4.72 29.92 -20.03
N LEU A 211 -4.34 29.81 -18.76
CA LEU A 211 -4.61 30.86 -17.77
C LEU A 211 -3.89 32.18 -18.13
N ARG A 212 -2.69 32.10 -18.73
CA ARG A 212 -1.95 33.29 -19.22
C ARG A 212 -2.65 34.05 -20.34
N ASP A 213 -3.50 33.38 -21.13
CA ASP A 213 -4.27 34.05 -22.19
C ASP A 213 -5.43 34.88 -21.60
N ILE A 214 -5.82 34.61 -20.35
CA ILE A 214 -6.88 35.32 -19.61
C ILE A 214 -6.28 36.38 -18.70
N ASN A 215 -5.21 36.03 -17.96
CA ASN A 215 -4.47 36.92 -17.07
C ASN A 215 -2.98 36.82 -17.41
N GLU A 216 -2.46 37.80 -18.15
CA GLU A 216 -1.05 37.83 -18.57
C GLU A 216 -0.06 37.82 -17.39
N TYR A 217 -0.50 38.29 -16.22
CA TYR A 217 0.31 38.36 -15.01
C TYR A 217 0.23 37.10 -14.15
N VAL A 218 -0.56 36.07 -14.52
CA VAL A 218 -0.76 34.88 -13.70
C VAL A 218 0.57 34.23 -13.29
N GLY A 219 0.74 34.01 -11.99
CA GLY A 219 1.97 33.43 -11.44
C GLY A 219 3.14 34.39 -11.27
N THR A 220 2.97 35.68 -11.60
CA THR A 220 3.94 36.75 -11.33
C THR A 220 3.58 37.51 -10.05
N GLU A 221 4.47 38.38 -9.56
CA GLU A 221 4.18 39.27 -8.41
C GLU A 221 3.16 40.37 -8.75
N ASN A 222 2.91 40.65 -10.03
CA ASN A 222 1.91 41.62 -10.48
C ASN A 222 0.49 41.02 -10.56
N ASP A 223 0.35 39.74 -10.24
CA ASP A 223 -0.91 39.02 -10.28
C ASP A 223 -1.84 39.43 -9.13
N LYS A 224 -2.94 40.12 -9.45
CA LYS A 224 -3.93 40.54 -8.45
C LYS A 224 -4.63 39.37 -7.75
N GLU A 225 -4.68 38.21 -8.39
CA GLU A 225 -5.26 36.98 -7.83
C GLU A 225 -4.22 36.13 -7.07
N HIS A 226 -2.95 36.55 -7.06
CA HIS A 226 -1.86 35.92 -6.33
C HIS A 226 -1.78 34.41 -6.60
N TRP A 227 -1.81 33.98 -7.87
CA TRP A 227 -1.65 32.57 -8.24
C TRP A 227 -0.26 32.04 -7.91
N ASN A 228 0.76 32.90 -7.86
CA ASN A 228 2.13 32.57 -7.42
C ASN A 228 2.17 31.92 -6.02
N GLU A 229 1.23 32.26 -5.12
CA GLU A 229 1.13 31.65 -3.80
C GLU A 229 0.86 30.14 -3.84
N LEU A 230 0.23 29.62 -4.89
CA LEU A 230 -0.03 28.19 -5.02
C LEU A 230 1.26 27.39 -5.08
N HIS A 231 2.29 27.88 -5.76
CA HIS A 231 3.59 27.21 -5.80
C HIS A 231 4.27 27.24 -4.42
N LYS A 232 4.18 28.37 -3.69
CA LYS A 232 4.63 28.47 -2.29
C LYS A 232 3.93 27.42 -1.41
N GLN A 233 2.62 27.23 -1.59
CA GLN A 233 1.86 26.20 -0.89
C GLN A 233 2.28 24.78 -1.29
N VAL A 234 2.62 24.51 -2.56
CA VAL A 234 3.14 23.20 -2.99
C VAL A 234 4.43 22.86 -2.24
N ILE A 235 5.37 23.80 -2.16
CA ILE A 235 6.63 23.62 -1.43
C ILE A 235 6.33 23.39 0.07
N GLN A 236 5.46 24.20 0.66
CA GLN A 236 5.10 24.12 2.08
C GLN A 236 4.30 22.87 2.46
N SER A 237 3.57 22.27 1.51
CA SER A 237 2.66 21.13 1.76
C SER A 237 3.36 19.95 2.42
N ALA A 238 4.61 19.65 2.03
CA ALA A 238 5.36 18.57 2.65
C ALA A 238 5.68 18.87 4.12
N TYR A 239 6.17 20.08 4.40
CA TYR A 239 6.53 20.53 5.74
C TYR A 239 5.33 20.59 6.67
N GLU A 240 4.18 21.08 6.19
CA GLU A 240 2.94 21.13 6.97
C GLU A 240 2.44 19.73 7.35
N VAL A 241 2.38 18.80 6.39
CA VAL A 241 1.97 17.42 6.67
C VAL A 241 2.96 16.72 7.62
N ILE A 242 4.25 16.96 7.48
CA ILE A 242 5.27 16.44 8.40
C ILE A 242 5.07 17.04 9.80
N LYS A 243 4.78 18.33 9.93
CA LYS A 243 4.51 18.98 11.21
C LYS A 243 3.27 18.40 11.90
N LEU A 244 2.22 18.07 11.14
CA LEU A 244 0.94 17.58 11.67
C LEU A 244 0.94 16.07 11.94
N LYS A 245 1.56 15.26 11.07
CA LYS A 245 1.49 13.79 11.08
C LYS A 245 2.84 13.12 11.41
N GLY A 246 3.93 13.86 11.38
CA GLY A 246 5.30 13.36 11.54
C GLY A 246 5.95 12.80 10.27
N TYR A 247 5.19 12.57 9.19
CA TYR A 247 5.69 12.04 7.92
C TYR A 247 4.66 12.19 6.78
N THR A 248 5.12 12.06 5.53
CA THR A 248 4.27 11.88 4.34
C THR A 248 4.29 10.42 3.89
N SER A 249 3.20 9.93 3.30
CA SER A 249 3.11 8.53 2.85
C SER A 249 2.12 8.32 1.70
N TRP A 250 0.85 8.65 1.90
CA TRP A 250 -0.23 8.26 0.98
C TRP A 250 -0.11 8.92 -0.41
N ALA A 251 0.09 10.24 -0.45
CA ALA A 251 0.17 10.95 -1.73
C ALA A 251 1.38 10.52 -2.57
N ILE A 252 2.54 10.26 -1.93
CA ILE A 252 3.72 9.72 -2.64
C ILE A 252 3.49 8.26 -3.06
N GLY A 253 2.82 7.43 -2.25
CA GLY A 253 2.46 6.06 -2.63
C GLY A 253 1.56 5.99 -3.86
N LEU A 254 0.57 6.89 -3.96
CA LEU A 254 -0.28 7.03 -5.16
C LEU A 254 0.51 7.53 -6.37
N SER A 255 1.41 8.50 -6.18
CA SER A 255 2.33 8.98 -7.23
C SER A 255 3.19 7.84 -7.77
N VAL A 256 3.81 7.04 -6.88
CA VAL A 256 4.65 5.88 -7.23
C VAL A 256 3.84 4.81 -7.96
N SER A 257 2.62 4.50 -7.50
CA SER A 257 1.73 3.56 -8.18
C SER A 257 1.36 4.02 -9.59
N ASN A 258 1.15 5.32 -9.79
CA ASN A 258 0.88 5.91 -11.10
C ASN A 258 2.09 5.74 -12.05
N LEU A 259 3.31 6.08 -11.57
CA LEU A 259 4.55 5.88 -12.34
C LEU A 259 4.78 4.39 -12.68
N ALA A 260 4.60 3.50 -11.71
CA ALA A 260 4.74 2.06 -11.91
C ALA A 260 3.72 1.53 -12.93
N SER A 261 2.48 2.04 -12.90
CA SER A 261 1.45 1.71 -13.88
C SER A 261 1.85 2.15 -15.29
N ALA A 262 2.40 3.36 -15.46
CA ALA A 262 2.83 3.84 -16.76
C ALA A 262 3.95 2.99 -17.36
N ILE A 263 4.93 2.62 -16.52
CA ILE A 263 6.05 1.76 -16.89
C ILE A 263 5.58 0.34 -17.26
N LEU A 264 4.91 -0.36 -16.35
CA LEU A 264 4.59 -1.79 -16.52
C LEU A 264 3.46 -2.08 -17.52
N ARG A 265 2.63 -1.08 -17.83
CA ARG A 265 1.60 -1.18 -18.87
C ARG A 265 2.05 -0.61 -20.20
N ASN A 266 3.31 -0.16 -20.29
CA ASN A 266 3.87 0.51 -21.46
C ASN A 266 2.94 1.59 -22.03
N SER A 267 2.38 2.43 -21.16
CA SER A 267 1.26 3.30 -21.54
C SER A 267 1.68 4.57 -22.27
N HIS A 268 2.99 4.85 -22.31
CA HIS A 268 3.56 6.07 -22.89
C HIS A 268 2.93 7.35 -22.32
N GLN A 269 2.55 7.32 -21.04
CA GLN A 269 2.06 8.50 -20.33
C GLN A 269 3.21 9.44 -19.96
N VAL A 270 2.90 10.74 -19.93
CA VAL A 270 3.88 11.79 -19.61
C VAL A 270 3.81 12.13 -18.12
N HIS A 271 4.97 12.08 -17.45
CA HIS A 271 5.12 12.38 -16.03
C HIS A 271 6.33 13.28 -15.78
N ALA A 272 6.23 14.20 -14.82
CA ALA A 272 7.38 14.99 -14.40
C ALA A 272 8.24 14.16 -13.43
N VAL A 273 9.33 13.58 -13.94
CA VAL A 273 10.19 12.66 -13.18
C VAL A 273 11.64 13.07 -13.31
N SER A 274 12.43 12.74 -12.29
CA SER A 274 13.85 13.05 -12.29
C SER A 274 14.58 12.17 -13.29
N THR A 275 15.24 12.80 -14.26
CA THR A 275 16.04 12.17 -15.32
C THR A 275 17.29 13.00 -15.58
N LEU A 276 18.28 12.45 -16.28
CA LEU A 276 19.42 13.23 -16.75
C LEU A 276 18.97 14.29 -17.75
N VAL A 277 19.15 15.57 -17.41
CA VAL A 277 18.67 16.72 -18.21
C VAL A 277 19.75 17.41 -19.04
N THR A 278 20.96 16.84 -19.09
CA THR A 278 22.04 17.32 -19.96
C THR A 278 21.56 17.46 -21.40
N ASP A 279 21.91 18.58 -22.04
CA ASP A 279 21.52 19.02 -23.38
C ASP A 279 20.04 19.46 -23.53
N TYR A 280 19.26 19.48 -22.45
CA TYR A 280 17.90 20.03 -22.45
C TYR A 280 17.88 21.42 -21.85
N HIS A 281 17.11 22.32 -22.49
CA HIS A 281 16.95 23.71 -22.05
C HIS A 281 18.28 24.47 -21.85
N GLY A 282 19.36 24.07 -22.53
CA GLY A 282 20.68 24.73 -22.41
C GLY A 282 21.53 24.30 -21.21
N ILE A 283 21.09 23.31 -20.43
CA ILE A 283 21.84 22.72 -19.32
C ILE A 283 22.95 21.81 -19.88
N LYS A 284 24.19 22.00 -19.46
CA LYS A 284 25.36 21.23 -19.95
C LYS A 284 25.91 20.24 -18.92
N GLU A 285 25.53 20.43 -17.68
CA GLU A 285 26.01 19.70 -16.53
C GLU A 285 25.30 18.34 -16.44
N GLU A 286 25.98 17.34 -15.89
CA GLU A 286 25.36 16.04 -15.56
C GLU A 286 24.53 16.15 -14.28
N VAL A 287 23.32 16.69 -14.41
CA VAL A 287 22.37 16.79 -13.29
C VAL A 287 21.10 16.02 -13.59
N PHE A 288 20.51 15.48 -12.53
CA PHE A 288 19.18 14.89 -12.56
C PHE A 288 18.19 15.92 -12.04
N LEU A 289 17.15 16.21 -12.80
CA LEU A 289 16.05 17.09 -12.44
C LEU A 289 14.77 16.58 -13.09
N SER A 290 13.64 17.06 -12.59
CA SER A 290 12.35 16.66 -13.12
C SER A 290 11.99 17.44 -14.38
N LEU A 291 11.75 16.71 -15.47
CA LEU A 291 11.13 17.22 -16.70
C LEU A 291 9.98 16.27 -17.10
N PRO A 292 9.00 16.71 -17.90
CA PRO A 292 7.95 15.82 -18.37
C PRO A 292 8.55 14.77 -19.32
N CYS A 293 8.47 13.52 -18.93
CA CYS A 293 9.03 12.37 -19.62
C CYS A 293 7.95 11.37 -19.99
N THR A 294 8.06 10.78 -21.17
CA THR A 294 7.21 9.65 -21.60
C THR A 294 7.74 8.36 -21.00
N LEU A 295 6.92 7.70 -20.18
CA LEU A 295 7.27 6.46 -19.49
C LEU A 295 6.69 5.22 -20.16
N GLY A 296 7.51 4.20 -20.32
CA GLY A 296 7.12 2.89 -20.85
C GLY A 296 7.95 1.75 -20.26
N GLU A 297 7.90 0.57 -20.88
CA GLU A 297 8.61 -0.62 -20.38
C GLU A 297 10.14 -0.50 -20.45
N ASP A 298 10.65 0.43 -21.27
CA ASP A 298 12.06 0.80 -21.36
C ASP A 298 12.43 2.00 -20.44
N GLY A 299 11.51 2.43 -19.57
CA GLY A 299 11.68 3.58 -18.69
C GLY A 299 11.40 4.91 -19.41
N VAL A 300 12.31 5.88 -19.31
CA VAL A 300 12.19 7.19 -19.98
C VAL A 300 12.54 7.03 -21.47
N THR A 301 11.52 7.12 -22.33
CA THR A 301 11.71 7.02 -23.79
C THR A 301 11.90 8.37 -24.46
N HIS A 302 11.21 9.41 -23.96
CA HIS A 302 11.26 10.76 -24.52
C HIS A 302 11.19 11.79 -23.39
N ILE A 303 11.87 12.92 -23.57
CA ILE A 303 11.76 14.10 -22.72
C ILE A 303 11.06 15.19 -23.53
N VAL A 304 9.97 15.74 -22.99
CA VAL A 304 9.19 16.80 -23.64
C VAL A 304 9.95 18.11 -23.57
N GLN A 305 10.28 18.67 -24.73
CA GLN A 305 10.92 19.99 -24.83
C GLN A 305 9.87 21.10 -24.67
N GLN A 306 9.59 21.48 -23.43
CA GLN A 306 8.62 22.54 -23.13
C GLN A 306 9.09 23.89 -23.71
N LYS A 307 8.14 24.73 -24.13
CA LYS A 307 8.43 26.12 -24.51
C LYS A 307 8.30 26.99 -23.26
N LEU A 308 9.40 27.11 -22.52
CA LEU A 308 9.49 27.91 -21.30
C LEU A 308 9.65 29.40 -21.65
N THR A 309 9.12 30.29 -20.82
CA THR A 309 9.47 31.71 -20.90
C THR A 309 10.85 31.97 -20.33
N ASP A 310 11.44 33.15 -20.60
CA ASP A 310 12.77 33.50 -20.13
C ASP A 310 12.89 33.40 -18.59
N ASP A 311 11.86 33.84 -17.85
CA ASP A 311 11.81 33.71 -16.39
C ASP A 311 11.76 32.23 -15.92
N GLU A 312 10.93 31.40 -16.56
CA GLU A 312 10.82 29.97 -16.24
C GLU A 312 12.12 29.23 -16.55
N LEU A 313 12.80 29.62 -17.64
CA LEU A 313 14.09 29.09 -18.03
C LEU A 313 15.20 29.50 -17.04
N ALA A 314 15.20 30.76 -16.61
CA ALA A 314 16.15 31.26 -15.60
C ALA A 314 16.01 30.51 -14.27
N LEU A 315 14.76 30.30 -13.79
CA LEU A 315 14.50 29.52 -12.59
C LEU A 315 14.95 28.05 -12.73
N LEU A 316 14.76 27.45 -13.91
CA LEU A 316 15.24 26.09 -14.18
C LEU A 316 16.77 26.01 -14.17
N HIS A 317 17.46 27.01 -14.73
CA HIS A 317 18.92 27.12 -14.69
C HIS A 317 19.46 27.32 -13.27
N GLU A 318 18.76 28.10 -12.46
CA GLU A 318 19.10 28.29 -11.05
C GLU A 318 18.98 26.98 -10.27
N SER A 319 17.85 26.26 -10.42
CA SER A 319 17.65 24.93 -9.83
C SER A 319 18.74 23.94 -10.27
N SER A 320 19.09 23.95 -11.56
CA SER A 320 20.17 23.13 -12.14
C SER A 320 21.54 23.47 -11.56
N SER A 321 21.87 24.75 -11.42
CA SER A 321 23.17 25.19 -10.89
C SER A 321 23.34 24.77 -9.43
N MET A 322 22.31 24.97 -8.60
CA MET A 322 22.32 24.50 -7.22
C MET A 322 22.44 22.98 -7.13
N MET A 323 21.76 22.25 -8.02
CA MET A 323 21.84 20.80 -8.00
C MET A 323 23.22 20.30 -8.44
N HIS A 324 23.82 20.94 -9.45
CA HIS A 324 25.19 20.65 -9.87
C HIS A 324 26.20 20.91 -8.74
N GLU A 325 26.07 22.02 -8.01
CA GLU A 325 26.93 22.35 -6.87
C GLU A 325 26.80 21.29 -5.76
N ARG A 326 25.58 20.88 -5.43
CA ARG A 326 25.33 19.82 -4.42
C ARG A 326 25.90 18.49 -4.85
N ILE A 327 25.76 18.12 -6.13
CA ILE A 327 26.33 16.88 -6.67
C ILE A 327 27.87 16.95 -6.64
N THR A 328 28.47 18.07 -7.07
CA THR A 328 29.93 18.21 -7.16
C THR A 328 30.60 18.26 -5.79
N SER A 329 30.02 19.02 -4.85
CA SER A 329 30.50 19.05 -3.46
C SER A 329 30.43 17.67 -2.79
N HIS A 330 29.42 16.87 -3.15
CA HIS A 330 29.27 15.50 -2.68
C HIS A 330 30.24 14.52 -3.35
N ILE A 331 30.37 14.55 -4.68
CA ILE A 331 31.29 13.67 -5.44
C ILE A 331 32.74 13.93 -5.06
N ALA A 332 33.14 15.18 -4.85
CA ALA A 332 34.49 15.53 -4.40
C ALA A 332 34.86 14.88 -3.05
N MET A 333 33.88 14.52 -2.21
CA MET A 333 34.10 13.72 -1.00
C MET A 333 34.13 12.21 -1.26
N VAL A 334 33.44 11.73 -2.31
CA VAL A 334 33.35 10.30 -2.63
C VAL A 334 34.60 9.78 -3.34
N ASP A 335 35.33 10.62 -4.10
CA ASP A 335 36.57 10.23 -4.81
C ASP A 335 37.79 9.99 -3.90
N ALA A 336 37.70 10.26 -2.60
CA ALA A 336 38.72 9.90 -1.61
C ALA A 336 38.55 8.43 -1.14
N PHE A 337 38.84 7.48 -2.03
CA PHE A 337 38.74 6.05 -1.74
C PHE A 337 39.99 5.47 -1.04
N PRO A 338 39.80 4.75 0.08
CA PRO A 338 40.51 3.49 0.32
C PRO A 338 39.53 2.31 0.29
N LYS A 339 39.99 1.18 -0.26
CA LYS A 339 39.28 -0.10 -0.24
C LYS A 339 39.36 -0.73 1.15
N LYS A 340 38.22 -0.77 1.84
CA LYS A 340 37.70 -1.79 2.78
C LYS A 340 37.04 -1.11 3.96
N LEU A 341 35.76 -1.41 4.19
CA LEU A 341 35.18 -1.40 5.52
C LEU A 341 34.22 -2.59 5.65
N GLU A 342 34.54 -3.47 6.59
CA GLU A 342 33.66 -4.50 7.15
C GLU A 342 32.64 -3.81 8.07
N GLY A 343 31.42 -4.33 8.07
CA GLY A 343 30.26 -3.69 8.69
C GLY A 343 30.20 -3.88 10.20
N GLU A 344 29.85 -2.81 10.91
CA GLU A 344 29.25 -2.86 12.24
C GLU A 344 27.76 -2.51 12.12
N GLY A 345 26.92 -3.30 12.79
CA GLY A 345 25.47 -3.14 12.81
C GLY A 345 25.06 -1.87 13.54
N MET A 346 24.12 -1.12 12.96
CA MET A 346 23.45 0.00 13.61
C MET A 346 22.08 -0.44 14.13
N ASP A 347 21.90 -0.36 15.45
CA ASP A 347 20.60 -0.47 16.11
C ASP A 347 19.76 0.79 15.86
N PHE A 348 18.54 0.60 15.34
CA PHE A 348 17.52 1.65 15.29
C PHE A 348 16.48 1.39 16.37
N ILE A 349 16.52 2.17 17.45
CA ILE A 349 15.45 2.23 18.44
C ILE A 349 14.42 3.26 17.95
N HIS A 350 13.20 2.82 17.66
CA HIS A 350 12.06 3.72 17.53
C HIS A 350 11.06 3.48 18.67
N SER A 351 10.88 4.52 19.48
CA SER A 351 9.82 4.64 20.45
C SER A 351 8.51 5.03 19.75
N SER A 352 7.49 4.20 19.88
CA SER A 352 6.09 4.60 19.68
C SER A 352 5.42 4.61 21.04
N VAL A 353 5.09 5.81 21.53
CA VAL A 353 4.27 6.01 22.72
C VAL A 353 2.81 5.71 22.35
N PHE A 354 2.26 4.66 22.95
CA PHE A 354 0.82 4.40 22.96
C PHE A 354 0.18 5.26 24.06
N ILE A 355 -0.88 5.99 23.71
CA ILE A 355 -1.84 6.53 24.69
C ILE A 355 -3.11 5.70 24.51
N GLY A 356 -3.28 4.74 25.42
CA GLY A 356 -4.47 3.92 25.59
C GLY A 356 -4.37 3.24 26.96
N ASP A 357 -5.39 3.39 27.79
CA ASP A 357 -5.46 2.75 29.10
C ASP A 357 -5.58 1.22 28.90
N PRO A 358 -4.65 0.39 29.42
CA PRO A 358 -4.63 -1.06 29.22
C PRO A 358 -5.72 -1.82 30.01
N LYS A 359 -6.71 -1.13 30.60
CA LYS A 359 -7.68 -1.73 31.53
C LYS A 359 -9.12 -1.86 31.03
N ILE A 360 -9.39 -1.71 29.74
CA ILE A 360 -10.72 -1.96 29.17
C ILE A 360 -10.62 -3.04 28.08
N GLU A 361 -10.68 -4.31 28.50
CA GLU A 361 -10.85 -5.49 27.61
C GLU A 361 -12.35 -5.72 27.33
N TYR A 362 -13.01 -4.83 26.60
CA TYR A 362 -14.36 -5.09 26.04
C TYR A 362 -14.35 -4.97 24.51
N ASP A 363 -13.31 -5.55 23.90
CA ASP A 363 -12.85 -5.22 22.54
C ASP A 363 -13.43 -6.14 21.44
N THR A 364 -14.68 -6.59 21.58
CA THR A 364 -15.34 -7.32 20.48
C THR A 364 -16.18 -6.35 19.65
N VAL A 365 -15.88 -6.30 18.34
CA VAL A 365 -16.65 -5.54 17.35
C VAL A 365 -18.14 -5.88 17.44
N ASP A 366 -18.47 -7.11 17.85
CA ASP A 366 -19.84 -7.58 18.04
C ASP A 366 -20.58 -6.85 19.17
N ILE A 367 -19.96 -6.72 20.35
CA ILE A 367 -20.55 -5.99 21.48
C ILE A 367 -20.71 -4.52 21.10
N LEU A 368 -19.69 -3.90 20.51
CA LEU A 368 -19.75 -2.49 20.12
C LEU A 368 -20.81 -2.23 19.04
N ALA A 369 -21.02 -3.16 18.10
CA ALA A 369 -22.11 -3.08 17.13
C ALA A 369 -23.48 -3.18 17.81
N TRP A 370 -23.65 -4.10 18.77
CA TRP A 370 -24.88 -4.22 19.55
C TRP A 370 -25.17 -2.96 20.38
N VAL A 371 -24.16 -2.41 21.07
CA VAL A 371 -24.27 -1.15 21.81
C VAL A 371 -24.67 -0.01 20.88
N THR A 372 -24.02 0.10 19.72
CA THR A 372 -24.33 1.10 18.70
C THR A 372 -25.78 1.00 18.25
N TRP A 373 -26.28 -0.21 18.01
CA TRP A 373 -27.68 -0.43 17.67
C TRP A 373 -28.63 0.03 18.78
N LYS A 374 -28.40 -0.39 20.03
CA LYS A 374 -29.25 0.01 21.17
C LYS A 374 -29.28 1.52 21.38
N LEU A 375 -28.16 2.22 21.17
CA LEU A 375 -28.05 3.66 21.43
C LEU A 375 -28.45 4.56 20.25
N SER A 376 -28.34 4.07 19.01
CA SER A 376 -28.54 4.91 17.81
C SER A 376 -29.99 5.12 17.41
N GLY A 377 -30.89 4.20 17.80
CA GLY A 377 -32.28 4.17 17.30
C GLY A 377 -32.39 3.76 15.82
N LEU A 378 -31.29 3.36 15.19
CA LEU A 378 -31.31 2.88 13.81
C LEU A 378 -31.98 1.49 13.71
N PRO A 379 -32.65 1.19 12.59
CA PRO A 379 -33.06 -0.18 12.28
C PRO A 379 -31.88 -1.14 12.34
N VAL A 380 -32.09 -2.34 12.89
CA VAL A 380 -31.01 -3.30 13.13
C VAL A 380 -30.21 -3.66 11.87
N HIS A 381 -30.88 -3.74 10.72
CA HIS A 381 -30.25 -4.06 9.44
C HIS A 381 -29.31 -2.97 8.92
N GLN A 382 -29.36 -1.76 9.50
CA GLN A 382 -28.47 -0.64 9.16
C GLN A 382 -27.26 -0.55 10.09
N VAL A 383 -27.18 -1.38 11.14
CA VAL A 383 -26.03 -1.46 12.04
C VAL A 383 -25.26 -2.73 11.72
N ILE A 384 -24.04 -2.55 11.21
CA ILE A 384 -23.20 -3.65 10.71
C ILE A 384 -21.81 -3.53 11.34
N GLY A 385 -21.42 -4.54 12.12
CA GLY A 385 -20.03 -4.65 12.56
C GLY A 385 -19.20 -5.40 11.51
N SER A 386 -17.94 -5.01 11.32
CA SER A 386 -17.08 -5.67 10.33
C SER A 386 -16.88 -7.17 10.56
N GLY A 387 -17.01 -7.61 11.82
CA GLY A 387 -17.11 -9.01 12.22
C GLY A 387 -15.94 -9.87 11.71
N THR A 388 -16.24 -11.12 11.39
CA THR A 388 -15.27 -12.11 10.91
C THR A 388 -14.97 -12.02 9.40
N ASN A 389 -15.20 -10.89 8.73
CA ASN A 389 -14.87 -10.74 7.30
C ASN A 389 -13.36 -10.90 7.04
N LEU A 390 -12.53 -10.22 7.82
CA LEU A 390 -11.08 -10.35 7.74
C LEU A 390 -10.62 -11.77 8.11
N ASP A 391 -11.23 -12.38 9.12
CA ASP A 391 -10.84 -13.73 9.57
C ASP A 391 -11.22 -14.79 8.54
N SER A 392 -12.36 -14.61 7.85
CA SER A 392 -12.75 -15.43 6.70
C SER A 392 -11.80 -15.25 5.52
N ALA A 393 -11.32 -14.03 5.26
CA ALA A 393 -10.29 -13.79 4.25
C ALA A 393 -8.96 -14.49 4.58
N ARG A 394 -8.52 -14.43 5.85
CA ARG A 394 -7.34 -15.17 6.34
C ARG A 394 -7.51 -16.68 6.20
N PHE A 395 -8.68 -17.20 6.57
CA PHE A 395 -9.01 -18.61 6.47
C PHE A 395 -8.91 -19.11 5.01
N ARG A 396 -9.50 -18.37 4.06
CA ARG A 396 -9.37 -18.66 2.63
C ARG A 396 -7.93 -18.56 2.13
N TYR A 397 -7.17 -17.57 2.59
CA TYR A 397 -5.77 -17.40 2.22
C TYR A 397 -4.93 -18.62 2.61
N LEU A 398 -4.99 -19.06 3.87
CA LEU A 398 -4.19 -20.21 4.36
C LEU A 398 -4.57 -21.51 3.64
N ILE A 399 -5.86 -21.74 3.37
CA ILE A 399 -6.31 -22.89 2.58
C ILE A 399 -5.75 -22.81 1.15
N ALA A 400 -5.86 -21.64 0.51
CA ALA A 400 -5.39 -21.44 -0.85
C ALA A 400 -3.87 -21.57 -0.98
N ASP A 401 -3.10 -21.08 0.00
CA ASP A 401 -1.66 -21.20 0.05
C ASP A 401 -1.23 -22.67 0.15
N ARG A 402 -1.86 -23.43 1.05
CA ARG A 402 -1.63 -24.88 1.21
C ARG A 402 -1.97 -25.67 -0.06
N LEU A 403 -3.02 -25.28 -0.79
CA LEU A 403 -3.38 -25.87 -2.08
C LEU A 403 -2.52 -25.37 -3.25
N GLY A 404 -1.89 -24.20 -3.13
CA GLY A 404 -1.15 -23.54 -4.20
C GLY A 404 -2.03 -22.83 -5.25
N ILE A 405 -3.26 -22.48 -4.90
CA ILE A 405 -4.25 -21.81 -5.76
C ILE A 405 -4.50 -20.36 -5.31
N ALA A 406 -5.40 -19.65 -5.98
CA ALA A 406 -5.78 -18.27 -5.62
C ALA A 406 -6.76 -18.24 -4.43
N PRO A 407 -6.61 -17.34 -3.44
CA PRO A 407 -7.56 -17.19 -2.33
C PRO A 407 -9.00 -16.92 -2.77
N SER A 408 -9.19 -16.21 -3.88
CA SER A 408 -10.52 -15.97 -4.47
C SER A 408 -11.20 -17.22 -5.05
N SER A 409 -10.46 -18.32 -5.21
CA SER A 409 -11.00 -19.61 -5.68
C SER A 409 -11.44 -20.54 -4.56
N VAL A 410 -11.25 -20.14 -3.29
CA VAL A 410 -11.68 -20.89 -2.11
C VAL A 410 -12.95 -20.24 -1.56
N GLN A 411 -14.00 -21.03 -1.35
CA GLN A 411 -15.17 -20.63 -0.58
C GLN A 411 -14.98 -21.09 0.87
N GLY A 412 -15.18 -20.21 1.85
CA GLY A 412 -15.05 -20.55 3.26
C GLY A 412 -15.33 -19.36 4.18
N TYR A 413 -15.91 -19.64 5.34
CA TYR A 413 -16.32 -18.64 6.32
C TYR A 413 -15.84 -19.01 7.74
N MET A 414 -15.35 -17.99 8.44
CA MET A 414 -15.29 -17.96 9.91
C MET A 414 -16.54 -17.21 10.38
N ILE A 415 -17.22 -17.69 11.41
CA ILE A 415 -18.47 -17.10 11.94
C ILE A 415 -18.42 -17.00 13.47
N GLY A 416 -19.47 -16.50 14.10
CA GLY A 416 -19.54 -16.36 15.57
C GLY A 416 -18.89 -15.07 16.05
N GLU A 417 -18.31 -15.10 17.25
CA GLU A 417 -17.58 -13.97 17.83
C GLU A 417 -16.37 -13.59 16.96
N HIS A 418 -16.17 -12.30 16.75
CA HIS A 418 -14.91 -11.73 16.31
C HIS A 418 -13.91 -11.70 17.47
N GLY A 419 -13.33 -12.87 17.76
CA GLY A 419 -12.45 -13.12 18.90
C GLY A 419 -11.95 -14.55 18.93
N ASP A 420 -11.47 -15.00 20.09
CA ASP A 420 -10.85 -16.33 20.24
C ASP A 420 -11.84 -17.49 20.05
N SER A 421 -13.15 -17.23 20.17
CA SER A 421 -14.20 -18.25 20.01
C SER A 421 -14.81 -18.34 18.61
N MET A 422 -14.21 -17.68 17.61
CA MET A 422 -14.64 -17.77 16.21
C MET A 422 -14.76 -19.23 15.72
N VAL A 423 -15.74 -19.50 14.88
CA VAL A 423 -16.09 -20.84 14.42
C VAL A 423 -15.73 -21.03 12.96
N PRO A 424 -14.80 -21.94 12.62
CA PRO A 424 -14.51 -22.30 11.24
C PRO A 424 -15.62 -23.22 10.69
N LEU A 425 -16.27 -22.81 9.60
CA LEU A 425 -17.27 -23.65 8.92
C LEU A 425 -16.64 -24.55 7.87
N TRP A 426 -15.97 -25.60 8.33
CA TRP A 426 -15.38 -26.64 7.49
C TRP A 426 -16.40 -27.36 6.61
N SER A 427 -17.65 -27.50 7.08
CA SER A 427 -18.74 -28.10 6.31
C SER A 427 -19.13 -27.33 5.05
N GLY A 428 -18.77 -26.05 4.94
CA GLY A 428 -19.03 -25.21 3.77
C GLY A 428 -17.79 -24.91 2.91
N VAL A 429 -16.62 -25.46 3.26
CA VAL A 429 -15.37 -25.18 2.52
C VAL A 429 -15.37 -25.93 1.19
N SER A 430 -15.23 -25.17 0.11
CA SER A 430 -15.20 -25.74 -1.24
C SER A 430 -14.28 -24.99 -2.20
N VAL A 431 -13.88 -25.69 -3.25
CA VAL A 431 -13.17 -25.13 -4.42
C VAL A 431 -13.86 -25.66 -5.68
N ALA A 432 -14.28 -24.76 -6.57
CA ALA A 432 -15.00 -25.10 -7.80
C ALA A 432 -16.20 -26.05 -7.60
N GLY A 433 -16.89 -25.94 -6.46
CA GLY A 433 -18.04 -26.76 -6.09
C GLY A 433 -17.72 -28.10 -5.43
N VAL A 434 -16.45 -28.50 -5.36
CA VAL A 434 -16.02 -29.71 -4.62
C VAL A 434 -15.94 -29.37 -3.14
N GLN A 435 -16.75 -30.02 -2.31
CA GLN A 435 -16.70 -29.85 -0.86
C GLN A 435 -15.52 -30.63 -0.30
N PHE A 436 -14.73 -30.01 0.58
CA PHE A 436 -13.56 -30.69 1.15
C PHE A 436 -13.95 -31.91 1.97
N ARG A 437 -15.14 -31.88 2.56
CA ARG A 437 -15.68 -32.97 3.36
C ARG A 437 -16.00 -34.23 2.56
N ASP A 438 -16.26 -34.09 1.27
CA ASP A 438 -16.46 -35.24 0.38
C ASP A 438 -15.16 -36.04 0.21
N ILE A 439 -14.01 -35.40 0.46
CA ILE A 439 -12.66 -35.98 0.37
C ILE A 439 -12.14 -36.37 1.76
N ILE A 440 -12.26 -35.49 2.76
CA ILE A 440 -11.87 -35.73 4.15
C ILE A 440 -13.12 -35.57 5.04
N PRO A 441 -13.88 -36.64 5.32
CA PRO A 441 -15.16 -36.54 6.05
C PRO A 441 -15.07 -35.90 7.44
N ASN A 442 -13.92 -36.07 8.11
CA ASN A 442 -13.60 -35.53 9.43
C ASN A 442 -12.76 -34.24 9.38
N ILE A 443 -12.70 -33.55 8.24
CA ILE A 443 -11.95 -32.30 8.11
C ILE A 443 -12.37 -31.26 9.17
N GLY A 444 -11.37 -30.58 9.72
CA GLY A 444 -11.58 -29.62 10.81
C GLY A 444 -11.64 -30.24 12.21
N LEU A 445 -11.61 -31.56 12.33
CA LEU A 445 -11.48 -32.27 13.61
C LEU A 445 -10.03 -32.70 13.86
N GLU A 446 -9.63 -32.88 15.12
CA GLU A 446 -8.27 -33.32 15.47
C GLU A 446 -7.94 -34.75 14.99
N THR A 447 -8.95 -35.51 14.56
CA THR A 447 -8.80 -36.83 13.96
C THR A 447 -8.43 -36.79 12.47
N ASP A 448 -8.41 -35.60 11.86
CA ASP A 448 -7.94 -35.40 10.48
C ASP A 448 -6.42 -35.61 10.40
N ASP A 449 -5.99 -36.64 9.67
CA ASP A 449 -4.58 -37.00 9.48
C ASP A 449 -3.77 -35.90 8.77
N GLU A 450 -4.42 -35.08 7.94
CA GLU A 450 -3.78 -33.93 7.29
C GLU A 450 -3.80 -32.67 8.16
N ARG A 451 -4.48 -32.70 9.31
CA ARG A 451 -4.46 -31.63 10.32
C ARG A 451 -4.93 -30.27 9.77
N TRP A 452 -5.93 -30.25 8.91
CA TRP A 452 -6.52 -29.00 8.39
C TRP A 452 -7.09 -28.13 9.51
N TYR A 453 -7.49 -28.72 10.64
CA TYR A 453 -7.92 -28.00 11.85
C TYR A 453 -6.87 -27.02 12.40
N GLU A 454 -5.57 -27.21 12.10
CA GLU A 454 -4.51 -26.29 12.53
C GLU A 454 -4.66 -24.91 11.89
N ILE A 455 -5.21 -24.82 10.67
CA ILE A 455 -5.48 -23.55 9.98
C ILE A 455 -6.41 -22.67 10.83
N SER A 456 -7.45 -23.25 11.44
CA SER A 456 -8.38 -22.49 12.28
C SER A 456 -7.70 -21.94 13.53
N LYS A 457 -6.80 -22.72 14.14
CA LYS A 457 -5.99 -22.28 15.28
C LYS A 457 -4.98 -21.20 14.89
N GLU A 458 -4.51 -21.20 13.64
CA GLU A 458 -3.61 -20.18 13.10
C GLU A 458 -4.34 -18.86 12.86
N VAL A 459 -5.53 -18.87 12.25
CA VAL A 459 -6.32 -17.65 11.97
C VAL A 459 -6.50 -16.76 13.19
N VAL A 460 -6.84 -17.35 14.34
CA VAL A 460 -6.99 -16.64 15.63
C VAL A 460 -5.72 -15.88 16.03
N LYS A 461 -4.54 -16.47 15.76
CA LYS A 461 -3.25 -15.91 16.15
C LYS A 461 -2.71 -14.86 15.19
N LEU A 462 -3.21 -14.79 13.95
CA LEU A 462 -2.65 -13.92 12.91
C LEU A 462 -2.77 -12.43 13.26
N GLY A 463 -3.91 -11.99 13.79
CA GLY A 463 -4.11 -10.60 14.23
C GLY A 463 -3.13 -10.18 15.33
N PRO A 464 -3.05 -10.90 16.46
CA PRO A 464 -2.04 -10.69 17.49
C PRO A 464 -0.60 -10.75 16.94
N THR A 465 -0.29 -11.71 16.07
CA THR A 465 1.04 -11.86 15.47
C THR A 465 1.47 -10.61 14.69
N VAL A 466 0.59 -10.07 13.86
CA VAL A 466 0.88 -8.82 13.12
C VAL A 466 1.12 -7.65 14.09
N ARG A 467 0.28 -7.52 15.14
CA ARG A 467 0.47 -6.49 16.16
C ARG A 467 1.79 -6.65 16.92
N CYS A 468 2.19 -7.87 17.26
CA CYS A 468 3.49 -8.14 17.88
C CYS A 468 4.66 -7.79 16.97
N LEU A 469 4.56 -8.08 15.66
CA LEU A 469 5.65 -7.89 14.71
C LEU A 469 5.86 -6.43 14.28
N LYS A 470 4.79 -5.64 14.13
CA LYS A 470 4.87 -4.25 13.62
C LYS A 470 4.19 -3.20 14.50
N GLY A 471 3.60 -3.59 15.63
CA GLY A 471 2.96 -2.69 16.61
C GLY A 471 1.50 -2.31 16.30
N TYR A 472 1.00 -2.57 15.09
CA TYR A 472 -0.37 -2.26 14.67
C TYR A 472 -0.87 -3.19 13.56
N SER A 473 -2.18 -3.28 13.36
CA SER A 473 -2.81 -3.93 12.21
C SER A 473 -3.75 -2.92 11.57
N SER A 474 -3.55 -2.59 10.29
CA SER A 474 -4.35 -1.53 9.64
C SER A 474 -4.68 -1.84 8.19
N THR A 475 -3.77 -2.51 7.47
CA THR A 475 -3.91 -2.70 6.03
C THR A 475 -5.02 -3.68 5.69
N ALA A 476 -5.00 -4.89 6.26
CA ALA A 476 -6.04 -5.88 5.98
C ALA A 476 -7.41 -5.47 6.55
N ILE A 477 -7.42 -4.77 7.69
CA ILE A 477 -8.65 -4.22 8.30
C ILE A 477 -9.29 -3.19 7.36
N GLY A 478 -8.50 -2.26 6.82
CA GLY A 478 -8.99 -1.28 5.85
C GLY A 478 -9.57 -1.91 4.59
N LEU A 479 -8.94 -2.97 4.08
CA LEU A 479 -9.46 -3.73 2.93
C LEU A 479 -10.79 -4.42 3.24
N SER A 480 -10.89 -5.07 4.41
CA SER A 480 -12.12 -5.72 4.87
C SER A 480 -13.28 -4.74 5.05
N ALA A 481 -13.02 -3.56 5.61
CA ALA A 481 -14.03 -2.50 5.74
C ALA A 481 -14.45 -1.96 4.36
N THR A 482 -13.49 -1.78 3.45
CA THR A 482 -13.76 -1.30 2.09
C THR A 482 -14.65 -2.26 1.32
N ASP A 483 -14.47 -3.57 1.49
CA ASP A 483 -15.30 -4.61 0.87
C ASP A 483 -16.78 -4.47 1.26
N ILE A 484 -17.07 -4.28 2.56
CA ILE A 484 -18.42 -4.03 3.08
C ILE A 484 -18.98 -2.71 2.53
N ILE A 485 -18.19 -1.64 2.52
CA ILE A 485 -18.59 -0.32 2.00
C ILE A 485 -18.96 -0.41 0.52
N ILE A 486 -18.16 -1.12 -0.29
CA ILE A 486 -18.45 -1.34 -1.71
C ILE A 486 -19.78 -2.10 -1.87
N ALA A 487 -20.02 -3.10 -1.04
CA ALA A 487 -21.26 -3.87 -1.11
C ALA A 487 -22.50 -3.00 -0.88
N ILE A 488 -22.43 -2.09 0.09
CA ILE A 488 -23.47 -1.11 0.41
C ILE A 488 -23.62 -0.09 -0.74
N LEU A 489 -22.55 0.67 -1.03
CA LEU A 489 -22.62 1.80 -1.96
C LEU A 489 -22.91 1.41 -3.41
N ARG A 490 -22.56 0.18 -3.81
CA ARG A 490 -22.85 -0.34 -5.15
C ARG A 490 -24.04 -1.29 -5.18
N ASN A 491 -24.76 -1.44 -4.07
CA ASN A 491 -25.94 -2.30 -3.92
C ASN A 491 -25.71 -3.73 -4.47
N THR A 492 -24.56 -4.32 -4.16
CA THR A 492 -24.11 -5.56 -4.84
C THR A 492 -24.86 -6.81 -4.40
N GLN A 493 -25.52 -6.77 -3.23
CA GLN A 493 -26.05 -7.96 -2.55
C GLN A 493 -24.97 -9.02 -2.27
N ALA A 494 -23.72 -8.59 -2.09
CA ALA A 494 -22.61 -9.49 -1.77
C ALA A 494 -22.85 -10.19 -0.42
N ILE A 495 -22.51 -11.48 -0.37
CA ILE A 495 -22.59 -12.29 0.85
C ILE A 495 -21.28 -12.15 1.62
N ILE A 496 -21.32 -11.41 2.73
CA ILE A 496 -20.15 -11.09 3.55
C ILE A 496 -20.43 -11.50 5.00
N PRO A 497 -19.51 -12.21 5.69
CA PRO A 497 -19.68 -12.53 7.10
C PRO A 497 -19.44 -11.25 7.92
N VAL A 498 -20.52 -10.71 8.47
CA VAL A 498 -20.53 -9.47 9.24
C VAL A 498 -21.26 -9.67 10.54
N SER A 499 -20.91 -8.88 11.54
CA SER A 499 -21.60 -8.88 12.82
C SER A 499 -23.01 -8.30 12.66
N THR A 500 -24.01 -9.12 12.98
CA THR A 500 -25.44 -8.81 12.85
C THR A 500 -26.23 -9.39 14.03
N LEU A 501 -27.47 -8.93 14.22
CA LEU A 501 -28.37 -9.52 15.22
C LEU A 501 -28.69 -10.97 14.85
N VAL A 502 -28.37 -11.90 15.75
CA VAL A 502 -28.53 -13.35 15.50
C VAL A 502 -29.68 -14.00 16.25
N GLN A 503 -30.48 -13.22 16.99
CA GLN A 503 -31.65 -13.75 17.71
C GLN A 503 -32.57 -14.52 16.76
N GLY A 504 -32.93 -15.75 17.16
CA GLY A 504 -33.78 -16.64 16.36
C GLY A 504 -33.04 -17.43 15.28
N HIS A 505 -31.72 -17.27 15.16
CA HIS A 505 -30.87 -18.07 14.28
C HIS A 505 -30.04 -19.06 15.10
N HIS A 506 -29.93 -20.31 14.60
CA HIS A 506 -29.09 -21.36 15.18
C HIS A 506 -29.28 -21.57 16.69
N ASP A 507 -30.54 -21.56 17.16
CA ASP A 507 -30.93 -21.74 18.56
C ASP A 507 -30.40 -20.67 19.54
N VAL A 508 -30.03 -19.49 19.04
CA VAL A 508 -29.71 -18.31 19.87
C VAL A 508 -30.99 -17.53 20.20
N CYS A 509 -31.31 -17.40 21.49
CA CYS A 509 -32.55 -16.75 21.95
C CYS A 509 -32.36 -15.28 22.40
N HIS A 510 -31.13 -14.85 22.66
CA HIS A 510 -30.85 -13.51 23.18
C HIS A 510 -30.60 -12.50 22.07
N ASP A 511 -30.95 -11.24 22.32
CA ASP A 511 -30.60 -10.10 21.47
C ASP A 511 -29.08 -9.88 21.52
N MET A 512 -28.33 -10.50 20.62
CA MET A 512 -26.88 -10.30 20.54
C MET A 512 -26.43 -10.17 19.09
N PHE A 513 -25.28 -9.54 18.90
CA PHE A 513 -24.63 -9.48 17.61
C PHE A 513 -23.56 -10.57 17.54
N LEU A 514 -23.52 -11.31 16.43
CA LEU A 514 -22.44 -12.25 16.08
C LEU A 514 -22.26 -12.23 14.57
N SER A 515 -21.10 -12.68 14.11
CA SER A 515 -20.81 -12.73 12.69
C SER A 515 -21.50 -13.90 12.00
N LEU A 516 -22.35 -13.60 11.02
CA LEU A 516 -22.95 -14.57 10.09
C LEU A 516 -22.81 -14.03 8.66
N PRO A 517 -22.76 -14.89 7.63
CA PRO A 517 -22.82 -14.44 6.24
C PRO A 517 -24.16 -13.77 5.96
N CYS A 518 -24.09 -12.53 5.50
CA CYS A 518 -25.23 -11.69 5.22
C CYS A 518 -25.15 -11.16 3.81
N ALA A 519 -26.28 -11.10 3.11
CA ALA A 519 -26.39 -10.33 1.87
C ALA A 519 -26.45 -8.83 2.21
N ILE A 520 -25.53 -8.04 1.66
CA ILE A 520 -25.39 -6.61 1.96
C ILE A 520 -25.64 -5.77 0.71
N GLY A 521 -26.52 -4.77 0.84
CA GLY A 521 -26.83 -3.81 -0.22
C GLY A 521 -27.04 -2.40 0.31
N GLU A 522 -27.64 -1.53 -0.50
CA GLU A 522 -27.75 -0.09 -0.21
C GLU A 522 -28.50 0.23 1.09
N ASN A 523 -29.45 -0.63 1.46
CA ASN A 523 -30.24 -0.49 2.69
C ASN A 523 -29.57 -1.16 3.91
N GLY A 524 -28.37 -1.72 3.78
CA GLY A 524 -27.71 -2.53 4.81
C GLY A 524 -27.91 -4.02 4.58
N ILE A 525 -28.15 -4.79 5.65
CA ILE A 525 -28.33 -6.25 5.59
C ILE A 525 -29.73 -6.58 5.06
N THR A 526 -29.81 -7.30 3.93
CA THR A 526 -31.09 -7.72 3.34
C THR A 526 -31.47 -9.12 3.77
N HIS A 527 -30.50 -10.02 3.94
CA HIS A 527 -30.72 -11.42 4.31
C HIS A 527 -29.58 -11.93 5.20
N ILE A 528 -29.92 -12.71 6.22
CA ILE A 528 -28.97 -13.55 6.95
C ILE A 528 -29.01 -14.94 6.32
N ILE A 529 -27.87 -15.43 5.83
CA ILE A 529 -27.78 -16.71 5.13
C ILE A 529 -27.89 -17.85 6.13
N ARG A 530 -28.83 -18.77 5.89
CA ARG A 530 -29.00 -19.99 6.69
C ARG A 530 -27.97 -21.03 6.24
N MET A 531 -26.94 -21.23 7.06
CA MET A 531 -25.89 -22.19 6.76
C MET A 531 -26.23 -23.58 7.29
N HIS A 532 -25.80 -24.61 6.56
CA HIS A 532 -25.80 -25.97 7.10
C HIS A 532 -24.57 -26.13 8.01
N MET A 533 -24.80 -26.44 9.28
CA MET A 533 -23.74 -26.70 10.26
C MET A 533 -23.84 -28.13 10.75
N THR A 534 -22.69 -28.75 11.00
CA THR A 534 -22.60 -30.00 11.73
C THR A 534 -22.96 -29.81 13.19
N GLU A 535 -23.29 -30.90 13.88
CA GLU A 535 -23.52 -30.85 15.34
C GLU A 535 -22.31 -30.33 16.11
N TYR A 536 -21.09 -30.60 15.62
CA TYR A 536 -19.86 -30.06 16.19
C TYR A 536 -19.76 -28.53 15.99
N GLU A 537 -19.98 -28.04 14.77
CA GLU A 537 -19.95 -26.60 14.48
C GLU A 537 -21.07 -25.83 15.20
N LYS A 538 -22.27 -26.41 15.30
CA LYS A 538 -23.37 -25.82 16.11
C LYS A 538 -22.97 -25.68 17.58
N LYS A 539 -22.33 -26.70 18.15
CA LYS A 539 -21.84 -26.66 19.53
C LYS A 539 -20.79 -25.56 19.72
N LEU A 540 -19.88 -25.38 18.76
CA LEU A 540 -18.90 -24.30 18.78
C LEU A 540 -19.56 -22.92 18.66
N PHE A 541 -20.54 -22.77 17.76
CA PHE A 541 -21.27 -21.51 17.58
C PHE A 541 -22.03 -21.12 18.85
N GLN A 542 -22.64 -22.10 19.53
CA GLN A 542 -23.32 -21.83 20.78
C GLN A 542 -22.36 -21.51 21.94
N ALA A 543 -21.19 -22.14 21.97
CA ALA A 543 -20.15 -21.76 22.92
C ALA A 543 -19.68 -20.31 22.69
N SER A 544 -19.51 -19.92 21.42
CA SER A 544 -19.15 -18.55 21.04
C SER A 544 -20.23 -17.53 21.43
N ALA A 545 -21.50 -17.85 21.19
CA ALA A 545 -22.64 -17.02 21.60
C ALA A 545 -22.70 -16.82 23.12
N ASN A 546 -22.44 -17.87 23.90
CA ASN A 546 -22.43 -17.79 25.36
C ASN A 546 -21.32 -16.87 25.90
N ILE A 547 -20.13 -16.87 25.28
CA ILE A 547 -19.02 -15.99 25.65
C ILE A 547 -19.42 -14.52 25.47
N VAL A 548 -19.99 -14.17 24.32
CA VAL A 548 -20.45 -12.80 24.06
C VAL A 548 -21.59 -12.40 25.00
N TYR A 549 -22.54 -13.31 25.25
CA TYR A 549 -23.65 -13.08 26.17
C TYR A 549 -23.19 -12.82 27.60
N ASP A 550 -22.18 -13.54 28.07
CA ASP A 550 -21.63 -13.38 29.41
C ASP A 550 -21.02 -11.99 29.64
N VAL A 551 -20.45 -11.38 28.60
CA VAL A 551 -19.99 -9.99 28.66
C VAL A 551 -21.15 -9.02 28.53
N GLN A 552 -22.08 -9.28 27.59
CA GLN A 552 -23.19 -8.39 27.29
C GLN A 552 -24.14 -8.21 28.48
N LYS A 553 -24.42 -9.26 29.26
CA LYS A 553 -25.35 -9.20 30.41
C LYS A 553 -24.87 -8.27 31.53
N ASP A 554 -23.56 -8.03 31.61
CA ASP A 554 -22.95 -7.16 32.61
C ASP A 554 -22.95 -5.68 32.18
N LEU A 555 -23.30 -5.40 30.91
CA LEU A 555 -23.44 -4.04 30.39
C LEU A 555 -24.80 -3.45 30.77
N ASN A 556 -24.80 -2.42 31.63
CA ASN A 556 -26.00 -1.74 32.08
C ASN A 556 -26.51 -0.70 31.05
N ILE A 557 -26.92 -1.17 29.88
CA ILE A 557 -27.44 -0.34 28.79
C ILE A 557 -28.97 -0.41 28.82
N LYS A 558 -29.61 0.64 29.31
CA LYS A 558 -31.07 0.76 29.30
C LYS A 558 -31.53 1.04 27.86
N SER A 559 -32.41 0.18 27.37
CA SER A 559 -33.13 0.30 26.10
C SER A 559 -33.99 1.55 26.03
#